data_AF-A0A3P3W0T9-F1
#
_entry.id   AF-A0A3P3W0T9-F1
#
_cell.length_a   1.000
_cell.length_b   1.000
_cell.length_c   1.000
_cell.angle_alpha   90.00
_cell.angle_beta   90.00
_cell.angle_gamma   90.00
#
_symmetry.space_group_name_H-M   'P 1'
#
loop_
_entity.id
_entity.type
_entity.pdbx_description
1 polymer ?
#
loop_
_entity_poly.entity_id
_entity_poly.type
_entity_poly.pdbx_seq_one_letter_code
_entity_poly.pdbx_strand_id
1 'polypeptide(L)'
;MRRIVFFIIIGLISTTALAQNAAGAPTQNISTDSNVVHRLFSTRNMYTFIKLDTRNGQMWQVQWGTESKSRFETTLSDISLVNKDEEKNGRFFLYPTTNIYNFILIDQIDGRAWQVQWGNKEDRAVIRIY
;
A
#
# COMPACT_ATOMS: atom_id res chain seq x y z
N MET A 1 19.48 47.83 -10.25
CA MET A 1 19.99 46.45 -10.08
C MET A 1 19.40 45.72 -8.86
N ARG A 2 19.46 46.26 -7.62
CA ARG A 2 18.91 45.59 -6.41
C ARG A 2 17.42 45.18 -6.50
N ARG A 3 16.55 45.98 -7.11
CA ARG A 3 15.11 45.66 -7.27
C ARG A 3 14.86 44.50 -8.26
N ILE A 4 15.65 44.40 -9.32
CA ILE A 4 15.54 43.34 -10.34
C ILE A 4 15.97 41.99 -9.75
N VAL A 5 17.05 41.98 -8.95
CA VAL A 5 17.50 40.79 -8.22
C VAL A 5 16.44 40.28 -7.26
N PHE A 6 15.70 41.18 -6.59
CA PHE A 6 14.62 40.80 -5.66
C PHE A 6 13.44 40.12 -6.37
N PHE A 7 13.02 40.61 -7.54
CA PHE A 7 11.96 39.96 -8.34
C PHE A 7 12.39 38.61 -8.94
N ILE A 8 13.66 38.47 -9.33
CA ILE A 8 14.23 37.18 -9.77
C ILE A 8 14.18 36.14 -8.63
N ILE A 9 14.55 36.54 -7.41
CA ILE A 9 14.54 35.64 -6.25
C ILE A 9 13.10 35.18 -5.92
N ILE A 10 12.13 36.09 -5.94
CA ILE A 10 10.72 35.74 -5.71
C ILE A 10 10.19 34.79 -6.80
N GLY A 11 10.57 35.02 -8.06
CA GLY A 11 10.21 34.13 -9.19
C GLY A 11 10.82 32.73 -9.11
N LEU A 12 12.04 32.59 -8.57
CA LEU A 12 12.67 31.28 -8.32
C LEU A 12 12.05 30.53 -7.13
N ILE A 13 11.53 31.24 -6.13
CA ILE A 13 10.83 30.62 -4.99
C ILE A 13 9.47 30.05 -5.43
N SER A 14 8.75 30.73 -6.33
CA SER A 14 7.44 30.26 -6.80
C SER A 14 7.51 29.01 -7.70
N THR A 15 8.60 28.81 -8.45
CA THR A 15 8.77 27.60 -9.27
C THR A 15 9.10 26.35 -8.45
N THR A 16 9.78 26.50 -7.30
CA THR A 16 10.07 25.37 -6.40
C THR A 16 8.85 24.95 -5.56
N ALA A 17 7.92 25.87 -5.27
CA ALA A 17 6.69 25.57 -4.55
C ALA A 17 5.73 24.65 -5.34
N LEU A 18 5.70 24.77 -6.67
CA LEU A 18 4.88 23.91 -7.54
C LEU A 18 5.49 22.52 -7.76
N ALA A 19 6.78 22.34 -7.49
CA ALA A 19 7.49 21.06 -7.65
C ALA A 19 7.38 20.14 -6.43
N GLN A 20 6.80 20.61 -5.31
CA GLN A 20 6.34 19.73 -4.24
C GLN A 20 5.11 18.96 -4.72
N ASN A 21 5.35 18.02 -5.63
CA ASN A 21 4.41 16.94 -5.91
C ASN A 21 4.02 16.34 -4.57
N ALA A 22 2.77 16.59 -4.15
CA ALA A 22 2.15 15.75 -3.15
C ALA A 22 2.26 14.32 -3.70
N ALA A 23 3.19 13.53 -3.17
CA ALA A 23 3.39 12.16 -3.64
C ALA A 23 2.04 11.44 -3.48
N GLY A 24 1.39 11.11 -4.59
CA GLY A 24 0.11 10.41 -4.59
C GLY A 24 0.24 9.00 -3.99
N ALA A 25 -0.88 8.33 -3.75
CA ALA A 25 -0.85 6.91 -3.43
C ALA A 25 -0.19 6.13 -4.59
N PRO A 26 0.53 5.03 -4.33
CA PRO A 26 1.16 4.21 -5.37
C PRO A 26 0.13 3.72 -6.39
N THR A 27 0.42 3.92 -7.69
CA THR A 27 -0.41 3.42 -8.78
C THR A 27 -0.49 1.89 -8.74
N GLN A 28 -1.71 1.37 -8.71
CA GLN A 28 -2.00 -0.05 -8.64
C GLN A 28 -2.30 -0.59 -10.04
N ASN A 29 -1.38 -1.35 -10.63
CA ASN A 29 -1.60 -2.06 -11.89
C ASN A 29 -2.11 -3.47 -11.61
N ILE A 30 -3.38 -3.59 -11.22
CA ILE A 30 -3.96 -4.86 -10.78
C ILE A 30 -5.08 -5.28 -11.73
N SER A 31 -5.14 -6.58 -12.04
CA SER A 31 -6.21 -7.20 -12.82
C SER A 31 -7.60 -6.80 -12.27
N THR A 32 -8.57 -6.55 -13.15
CA THR A 32 -9.96 -6.28 -12.75
C THR A 32 -10.73 -7.54 -12.34
N ASP A 33 -10.12 -8.72 -12.45
CA ASP A 33 -10.76 -10.00 -12.11
C ASP A 33 -10.96 -10.16 -10.59
N SER A 34 -12.19 -10.02 -10.13
CA SER A 34 -12.54 -10.20 -8.71
C SER A 34 -12.48 -11.66 -8.25
N ASN A 35 -12.36 -12.65 -9.13
CA ASN A 35 -12.39 -14.07 -8.77
C ASN A 35 -11.01 -14.69 -8.51
N VAL A 36 -9.98 -13.87 -8.30
CA VAL A 36 -8.61 -14.35 -8.01
C VAL A 36 -8.42 -14.67 -6.53
N VAL A 37 -7.75 -15.77 -6.21
CA VAL A 37 -7.43 -16.17 -4.82
C VAL A 37 -6.37 -15.25 -4.21
N HIS A 38 -5.33 -14.93 -4.98
CA HIS A 38 -4.23 -14.07 -4.52
C HIS A 38 -4.11 -12.83 -5.37
N ARG A 39 -3.78 -11.71 -4.72
CA ARG A 39 -3.62 -10.42 -5.37
C ARG A 39 -2.40 -9.69 -4.81
N LEU A 40 -1.63 -9.07 -5.69
CA LEU A 40 -0.43 -8.33 -5.32
C LEU A 40 -0.70 -6.82 -5.41
N PHE A 41 -0.30 -6.09 -4.38
CA PHE A 41 -0.46 -4.63 -4.26
C PHE A 41 0.91 -3.97 -4.14
N SER A 42 1.15 -2.96 -4.98
CA SER A 42 2.43 -2.22 -4.97
C SER A 42 2.47 -1.26 -3.79
N THR A 43 3.61 -1.23 -3.09
CA THR A 43 3.90 -0.16 -2.12
C THR A 43 4.64 0.98 -2.82
N ARG A 44 4.94 2.08 -2.12
CA ARG A 44 5.86 3.10 -2.67
C ARG A 44 7.31 2.66 -2.70
N ASN A 45 7.68 1.65 -1.90
CA ASN A 45 8.97 0.99 -2.08
C ASN A 45 8.84 0.06 -3.29
N MET A 46 9.52 0.40 -4.39
CA MET A 46 9.43 -0.36 -5.64
C MET A 46 9.87 -1.83 -5.52
N TYR A 47 10.61 -2.18 -4.47
CA TYR A 47 11.04 -3.54 -4.19
C TYR A 47 10.02 -4.34 -3.37
N THR A 48 9.03 -3.68 -2.77
CA THR A 48 8.12 -4.29 -1.80
C THR A 48 6.68 -4.24 -2.26
N PHE A 49 6.01 -5.39 -2.11
CA PHE A 49 4.60 -5.59 -2.40
C PHE A 49 3.90 -6.25 -1.20
N ILE A 50 2.58 -6.15 -1.16
CA ILE A 50 1.74 -6.95 -0.27
C ILE A 50 0.98 -7.96 -1.13
N LYS A 51 1.17 -9.25 -0.84
CA LYS A 51 0.36 -10.34 -1.40
C LYS A 51 -0.79 -10.62 -0.44
N LEU A 52 -2.02 -10.48 -0.91
CA LEU A 52 -3.26 -10.70 -0.16
C LEU A 52 -3.91 -12.00 -0.63
N ASP A 53 -4.31 -12.86 0.29
CA ASP A 53 -5.35 -13.87 0.05
C ASP A 53 -6.72 -13.16 0.12
N THR A 54 -7.35 -13.01 -1.03
CA THR A 54 -8.58 -12.23 -1.18
C THR A 54 -9.77 -12.90 -0.52
N ARG A 55 -9.66 -14.16 -0.11
CA ARG A 55 -10.77 -14.92 0.49
C ARG A 55 -10.95 -14.62 1.96
N ASN A 56 -9.82 -14.43 2.66
CA ASN A 56 -9.80 -14.43 4.12
C ASN A 56 -9.00 -13.27 4.75
N GLY A 57 -8.27 -12.49 3.95
CA GLY A 57 -7.53 -11.33 4.44
C GLY A 57 -6.14 -11.64 4.98
N GLN A 58 -5.70 -12.90 4.95
CA GLN A 58 -4.30 -13.24 5.24
C GLN A 58 -3.39 -12.61 4.19
N MET A 59 -2.19 -12.20 4.61
CA MET A 59 -1.30 -11.47 3.71
C MET A 59 0.18 -11.58 4.06
N TRP A 60 1.00 -11.36 3.06
CA TRP A 60 2.46 -11.46 3.13
C TRP A 60 3.12 -10.24 2.52
N GLN A 61 4.21 -9.81 3.11
CA GLN A 61 5.14 -8.87 2.48
C GLN A 61 6.03 -9.66 1.51
N VAL A 62 6.04 -9.24 0.25
CA VAL A 62 6.87 -9.82 -0.81
C VAL A 62 7.93 -8.79 -1.19
N GLN A 63 9.19 -9.19 -1.16
CA GLN A 63 10.31 -8.36 -1.61
C GLN A 63 11.06 -9.03 -2.76
N TRP A 64 11.41 -8.25 -3.77
CA TRP A 64 12.21 -8.72 -4.91
C TRP A 64 13.54 -7.96 -5.02
N GLY A 65 14.52 -8.63 -5.62
CA GLY A 65 15.86 -8.10 -5.84
C GLY A 65 16.75 -9.15 -6.54
N THR A 66 17.92 -8.72 -6.98
CA THR A 66 18.92 -9.60 -7.63
C THR A 66 19.64 -10.50 -6.63
N GLU A 67 19.83 -10.02 -5.41
CA GLU A 67 20.51 -10.76 -4.33
C GLU A 67 19.53 -11.68 -3.58
N SER A 68 20.00 -12.87 -3.18
CA SER A 68 19.18 -13.86 -2.46
C SER A 68 18.57 -13.29 -1.17
N LYS A 69 19.35 -12.52 -0.40
CA LYS A 69 18.88 -11.88 0.85
C LYS A 69 17.80 -10.81 0.64
N SER A 70 17.68 -10.28 -0.58
CA SER A 70 16.70 -9.24 -0.93
C SER A 70 15.48 -9.82 -1.66
N ARG A 71 15.35 -11.16 -1.70
CA ARG A 71 14.25 -11.84 -2.39
C ARG A 71 13.57 -12.82 -1.44
N PHE A 72 12.47 -12.39 -0.86
CA PHE A 72 11.78 -13.17 0.17
C PHE A 72 10.29 -12.86 0.22
N GLU A 73 9.56 -13.77 0.85
CA GLU A 73 8.18 -13.58 1.27
C GLU A 73 8.11 -13.84 2.77
N THR A 74 7.41 -12.99 3.50
CA THR A 74 7.26 -13.10 4.95
C THR A 74 5.85 -12.70 5.37
N THR A 75 5.29 -13.45 6.33
CA THR A 75 3.94 -13.22 6.84
C THR A 75 3.79 -11.80 7.37
N LEU A 76 2.81 -11.06 6.84
CA LEU A 76 2.37 -9.78 7.39
C LEU A 76 1.23 -10.02 8.37
N SER A 77 0.25 -10.83 7.99
CA SER A 77 -0.80 -11.33 8.88
C SER A 77 -1.22 -12.73 8.48
N ASP A 78 -1.19 -13.65 9.44
CA ASP A 78 -1.71 -15.02 9.34
C ASP A 78 -3.11 -15.16 9.96
N ILE A 79 -3.70 -14.07 10.43
CA ILE A 79 -5.04 -14.07 11.04
C ILE A 79 -6.09 -14.00 9.92
N SER A 80 -6.93 -15.03 9.83
CA SER A 80 -8.14 -14.97 9.00
C SER A 80 -9.15 -14.00 9.60
N LEU A 81 -9.72 -13.12 8.77
CA LEU A 81 -10.72 -12.14 9.20
C LEU A 81 -12.16 -12.69 9.13
N VAL A 82 -12.32 -13.94 8.69
CA VAL A 82 -13.59 -14.64 8.44
C VAL A 82 -13.46 -16.12 8.75
N ASN A 83 -14.60 -16.81 8.92
CA ASN A 83 -14.60 -18.26 9.02
C ASN A 83 -14.43 -18.92 7.65
N LYS A 84 -14.01 -20.19 7.64
CA LYS A 84 -13.70 -20.94 6.40
C LYS A 84 -14.89 -21.09 5.46
N ASP A 85 -16.10 -21.19 5.99
CA ASP A 85 -17.35 -21.26 5.23
C ASP A 85 -17.78 -19.90 4.63
N GLU A 86 -17.19 -18.81 5.11
CA GLU A 86 -17.45 -17.46 4.61
C GLU A 86 -16.38 -16.96 3.62
N GLU A 87 -15.35 -17.77 3.36
CA GLU A 87 -14.30 -17.48 2.39
C GLU A 87 -14.88 -17.35 0.97
N LYS A 88 -14.59 -16.25 0.30
CA LYS A 88 -15.00 -16.01 -1.10
C LYS A 88 -13.91 -15.27 -1.86
N ASN A 89 -13.56 -15.74 -3.05
CA ASN A 89 -12.59 -15.05 -3.89
C ASN A 89 -13.02 -13.59 -4.10
N GLY A 90 -12.07 -12.67 -3.93
CA GLY A 90 -12.30 -11.24 -4.10
C GLY A 90 -12.97 -10.54 -2.93
N ARG A 91 -13.28 -11.24 -1.82
CA ARG A 91 -13.91 -10.62 -0.65
C ARG A 91 -13.07 -9.48 -0.09
N PHE A 92 -11.75 -9.65 -0.02
CA PHE A 92 -10.84 -8.69 0.57
C PHE A 92 -10.02 -7.93 -0.48
N PHE A 93 -9.85 -6.63 -0.28
CA PHE A 93 -9.08 -5.77 -1.17
C PHE A 93 -8.35 -4.64 -0.43
N LEU A 94 -7.10 -4.36 -0.85
CA LEU A 94 -6.27 -3.31 -0.26
C LEU A 94 -6.32 -2.02 -1.10
N TYR A 95 -6.53 -0.91 -0.42
CA TYR A 95 -6.43 0.43 -0.98
C TYR A 95 -5.18 1.12 -0.43
N PRO A 96 -4.27 1.58 -1.28
CA PRO A 96 -3.07 2.26 -0.82
C PRO A 96 -3.41 3.63 -0.24
N THR A 97 -2.64 4.04 0.78
CA THR A 97 -2.73 5.40 1.33
C THR A 97 -1.59 6.28 0.80
N THR A 98 -1.59 7.55 1.21
CA THR A 98 -0.44 8.43 1.01
C THR A 98 0.69 8.19 2.03
N ASN A 99 0.52 7.30 3.00
CA ASN A 99 1.61 6.82 3.84
C ASN A 99 2.22 5.56 3.19
N ILE A 100 3.56 5.52 3.08
CA ILE A 100 4.25 4.39 2.46
C ILE A 100 3.96 3.06 3.16
N TYR A 101 3.77 3.07 4.48
CA TYR A 101 3.61 1.87 5.31
C TYR A 101 2.16 1.41 5.46
N ASN A 102 1.18 2.23 5.07
CA ASN A 102 -0.22 1.96 5.38
C ASN A 102 -1.11 1.72 4.16
N PHE A 103 -2.02 0.75 4.31
CA PHE A 103 -3.13 0.47 3.40
C PHE A 103 -4.43 0.43 4.20
N ILE A 104 -5.55 0.61 3.51
CA ILE A 104 -6.88 0.30 4.03
C ILE A 104 -7.33 -1.01 3.40
N LEU A 105 -7.57 -2.03 4.21
CA LEU A 105 -8.21 -3.26 3.78
C LEU A 105 -9.72 -3.11 3.91
N ILE A 106 -10.46 -3.49 2.87
CA ILE A 106 -11.92 -3.52 2.86
C ILE A 106 -12.40 -4.96 2.64
N ASP A 107 -13.37 -5.37 3.45
CA ASP A 107 -14.26 -6.49 3.15
C ASP A 107 -15.34 -5.98 2.19
N GLN A 108 -15.26 -6.36 0.92
CA GLN A 108 -16.15 -5.92 -0.15
C GLN A 108 -17.57 -6.46 -0.01
N ILE A 109 -17.83 -7.40 0.90
CA ILE A 109 -19.15 -7.98 1.12
C ILE A 109 -19.92 -7.20 2.20
N ASP A 110 -19.29 -6.97 3.36
CA ASP A 110 -19.97 -6.37 4.52
C ASP A 110 -19.46 -4.97 4.89
N GLY A 111 -18.50 -4.43 4.14
CA GLY A 111 -18.02 -3.05 4.26
C GLY A 111 -17.08 -2.79 5.44
N ARG A 112 -16.70 -3.82 6.20
CA ARG A 112 -15.77 -3.69 7.32
C ARG A 112 -14.39 -3.28 6.81
N ALA A 113 -13.69 -2.46 7.60
CA ALA A 113 -12.41 -1.86 7.20
C ALA A 113 -11.32 -2.06 8.25
N TRP A 114 -10.07 -2.23 7.81
CA TRP A 114 -8.90 -2.35 8.68
C TRP A 114 -7.78 -1.45 8.18
N GLN A 115 -7.04 -0.85 9.10
CA GLN A 115 -5.72 -0.32 8.81
C GLN A 115 -4.74 -1.49 8.72
N VAL A 116 -3.98 -1.53 7.63
CA VAL A 116 -2.88 -2.47 7.43
C VAL A 116 -1.57 -1.71 7.47
N GLN A 117 -0.61 -2.18 8.25
CA GLN A 117 0.75 -1.65 8.32
C GLN A 117 1.75 -2.74 7.93
N TRP A 118 2.59 -2.45 6.93
CA TRP A 118 3.74 -3.29 6.55
C TRP A 118 5.06 -2.66 6.99
N GLY A 119 6.11 -3.45 7.08
CA GLY A 119 7.42 -2.99 7.52
C GLY A 119 8.24 -4.11 8.16
N ASN A 120 9.04 -3.74 9.16
CA ASN A 120 9.73 -4.72 9.98
C ASN A 120 8.71 -5.56 10.76
N LYS A 121 9.12 -6.73 11.25
CA LYS A 121 8.20 -7.72 11.81
C LYS A 121 7.39 -7.15 12.99
N GLU A 122 8.05 -6.34 13.81
CA GLU A 122 7.54 -5.66 14.99
C GLU A 122 6.56 -4.53 14.69
N ASP A 123 6.61 -3.94 13.49
CA ASP A 123 5.77 -2.81 13.09
C ASP A 123 4.50 -3.26 12.35
N ARG A 124 4.37 -4.55 12.05
CA ARG A 124 3.26 -5.08 11.25
C ARG A 124 1.98 -5.14 12.06
N ALA A 125 0.90 -4.67 11.47
CA ALA A 125 -0.40 -4.66 12.12
C ALA A 125 -1.56 -4.75 11.12
N VAL A 126 -2.65 -5.37 11.55
CA VAL A 126 -3.96 -5.33 10.90
C VAL A 126 -4.97 -4.96 11.98
N ILE A 127 -5.41 -3.70 11.99
CA ILE A 127 -6.18 -3.11 13.09
C ILE A 127 -7.56 -2.71 12.58
N ARG A 128 -8.60 -3.13 13.28
CA ARG A 128 -9.98 -2.82 12.90
C ARG A 128 -10.29 -1.33 13.03
N ILE A 129 -10.98 -0.76 12.05
CA ILE A 129 -11.52 0.60 12.07
C ILE A 129 -13.01 0.54 12.47
N TYR A 130 -13.44 1.44 13.35
CA TYR A 130 -14.81 1.57 13.88
C TYR A 130 -15.40 2.96 13.62
#